data_AF-A0A9E1S7W9-F1
#
_entry.id   AF-A0A9E1S7W9-F1
#
_cell.length_a   1.000
_cell.length_b   1.000
_cell.length_c   1.000
_cell.angle_alpha   90.00
_cell.angle_beta   90.00
_cell.angle_gamma   90.00
#
_symmetry.space_group_name_H-M   'P 1'
#
loop_
_entity.id
_entity.type
_entity.pdbx_description
1 polymer ?
#
loop_
_entity_poly.entity_id
_entity_poly.type
_entity_poly.pdbx_seq_one_letter_code
_entity_poly.pdbx_strand_id
1 'polypeptide(L)'
;MHSYLSGRGSNIDNIDSEKAGDSFSSYLADPSKQHSSVPLPEETPGEADAQTDVIHTDETGIKIEVVSIDGTPSNLLVHIPDGRVIDIKCEY
;
A
#
# COMPACT_ATOMS: atom_id res chain seq x y z
N MET A 1 -18.94 32.32 -7.00
CA MET A 1 -17.94 31.26 -7.22
C MET A 1 -17.15 31.65 -8.46
N HIS A 2 -15.85 31.89 -8.33
CA HIS A 2 -14.99 32.24 -9.48
C HIS A 2 -14.44 30.95 -10.11
N SER A 3 -14.60 30.80 -11.43
CA SER A 3 -14.19 29.63 -12.21
C SER A 3 -12.68 29.38 -12.16
N TYR A 4 -12.27 28.17 -11.77
CA TYR A 4 -10.87 27.70 -11.78
C TYR A 4 -10.40 27.13 -13.14
N LEU A 5 -11.24 27.19 -14.17
CA LEU A 5 -10.96 26.56 -15.46
C LEU A 5 -10.63 27.61 -16.53
N SER A 6 -9.51 28.31 -16.36
CA SER A 6 -8.89 29.07 -17.45
C SER A 6 -7.39 28.97 -17.32
N GLY A 7 -6.82 28.00 -18.03
CA GLY A 7 -5.37 27.83 -18.02
C GLY A 7 -4.88 26.58 -18.72
N ARG A 8 -5.32 26.32 -19.96
CA ARG A 8 -4.55 25.51 -20.93
C ARG A 8 -4.80 26.03 -22.34
N GLY A 9 -4.24 27.19 -22.63
CA GLY A 9 -3.89 27.57 -24.00
C GLY A 9 -2.37 27.59 -24.10
N SER A 10 -1.80 26.67 -24.87
CA SER A 10 -0.48 26.83 -25.50
C SER A 10 -0.45 25.88 -26.70
N ASN A 11 -0.56 26.47 -27.88
CA ASN A 11 -0.37 25.83 -29.19
C ASN A 11 0.86 24.93 -29.18
N ILE A 12 0.74 23.72 -29.72
CA ILE A 12 1.90 22.99 -30.23
C ILE A 12 1.70 22.79 -31.73
N ASP A 13 2.01 23.86 -32.46
CA ASP A 13 2.33 23.78 -33.89
C ASP A 13 3.86 23.80 -33.97
N ASN A 14 4.47 22.62 -33.91
CA ASN A 14 5.72 22.29 -34.59
C ASN A 14 5.99 20.79 -34.42
N ILE A 15 5.72 20.08 -35.49
CA ILE A 15 6.26 18.75 -35.75
C ILE A 15 7.75 18.97 -36.05
N ASP A 16 8.64 18.52 -35.18
CA ASP A 16 9.95 18.06 -35.62
C ASP A 16 10.29 16.78 -34.88
N SER A 17 10.40 15.72 -35.68
CA SER A 17 10.88 14.41 -35.28
C SER A 17 12.25 14.56 -34.64
N GLU A 18 12.47 13.90 -33.49
CA GLU A 18 13.52 12.89 -33.32
C GLU A 18 13.74 12.61 -31.82
N LYS A 19 13.48 11.35 -31.44
CA LYS A 19 14.16 10.65 -30.35
C LYS A 19 13.86 11.10 -28.91
N ALA A 20 12.67 10.74 -28.42
CA ALA A 20 12.45 10.45 -27.01
C ALA A 20 11.41 9.34 -26.87
N GLY A 21 11.89 8.10 -26.79
CA GLY A 21 11.06 6.95 -26.45
C GLY A 21 10.70 7.02 -24.97
N ASP A 22 9.64 7.76 -24.65
CA ASP A 22 8.80 7.53 -23.47
C ASP A 22 7.46 8.22 -23.72
N SER A 23 6.58 7.56 -24.48
CA SER A 23 5.20 8.02 -24.63
C SER A 23 4.50 7.87 -23.29
N PHE A 24 4.16 9.00 -22.65
CA PHE A 24 3.20 9.03 -21.55
C PHE A 24 1.89 8.36 -22.00
N SER A 25 1.71 7.08 -21.69
CA SER A 25 0.46 6.36 -22.00
C SER A 25 -0.57 6.75 -20.94
N SER A 26 -1.59 7.49 -21.35
CA SER A 26 -2.72 7.85 -20.49
C SER A 26 -3.36 6.59 -19.90
N TYR A 27 -3.48 6.52 -18.58
CA TYR A 27 -4.07 5.38 -17.86
C TYR A 27 -5.55 5.11 -18.22
N LEU A 28 -6.22 6.04 -18.89
CA LEU A 28 -7.58 5.84 -19.43
C LEU A 28 -7.60 5.15 -20.79
N ALA A 29 -6.48 5.11 -21.51
CA ALA A 29 -6.40 4.53 -22.84
C ALA A 29 -6.30 3.00 -22.81
N ASP A 30 -5.92 2.42 -21.66
CA ASP A 30 -5.70 0.99 -21.52
C ASP A 30 -6.12 0.50 -20.12
N PRO A 31 -7.39 0.09 -19.93
CA PRO A 31 -7.88 -0.39 -18.64
C PRO A 31 -7.20 -1.70 -18.20
N SER A 32 -6.51 -2.40 -19.10
CA SER A 32 -5.79 -3.64 -18.79
C SER A 32 -4.48 -3.41 -18.04
N LYS A 33 -3.95 -2.17 -18.02
CA LYS A 33 -2.73 -1.81 -17.25
C LYS A 33 -2.99 -1.50 -15.77
N GLN A 34 -4.25 -1.42 -15.33
CA GLN A 34 -4.59 -1.13 -13.93
C GLN A 34 -4.31 -2.30 -12.96
N HIS A 35 -3.97 -3.48 -13.48
CA HIS A 35 -3.73 -4.71 -12.69
C HIS A 35 -2.26 -5.02 -12.45
N SER A 36 -1.36 -4.05 -12.54
CA SER A 36 0.03 -4.24 -12.12
C SER A 36 0.44 -3.10 -11.19
N SER A 37 0.90 -3.50 -10.01
CA SER A 37 1.38 -2.69 -8.87
C SER A 37 0.35 -1.80 -8.18
N VAL A 38 -0.59 -2.42 -7.47
CA VAL A 38 -0.86 -1.95 -6.11
C VAL A 38 0.23 -2.61 -5.25
N PRO A 39 1.13 -1.86 -4.58
CA PRO A 39 1.84 -2.43 -3.46
C PRO A 39 0.78 -2.67 -2.38
N LEU A 40 0.31 -3.91 -2.30
CA LEU A 40 -0.21 -4.44 -1.06
C LEU A 40 0.87 -4.12 0.00
N PRO A 41 0.55 -3.59 1.18
CA PRO A 41 1.55 -3.41 2.21
C PRO A 41 2.29 -4.74 2.37
N GLU A 42 3.61 -4.69 2.13
CA GLU A 42 4.55 -5.77 2.31
C GLU A 42 4.43 -6.26 3.76
N GLU A 43 3.58 -7.27 3.99
CA GLU A 43 3.85 -8.24 5.05
C GLU A 43 5.05 -9.03 4.53
N THR A 44 6.26 -8.54 4.77
CA THR A 44 7.47 -9.36 4.72
C THR A 44 7.38 -10.40 5.83
N PRO A 45 7.18 -11.70 5.56
CA PRO A 45 7.50 -12.73 6.53
C PRO A 45 8.97 -13.05 6.29
N GLY A 46 9.84 -12.38 7.03
CA GLY A 46 11.21 -12.84 7.18
C GLY A 46 11.20 -14.19 7.88
N GLU A 47 11.27 -15.26 7.09
CA GLU A 47 12.08 -16.47 7.32
C GLU A 47 12.26 -16.91 8.79
N ALA A 48 11.15 -17.24 9.43
CA ALA A 48 11.01 -18.21 10.50
C ALA A 48 9.58 -18.76 10.36
N ASP A 49 9.30 -19.97 10.83
CA ASP A 49 7.95 -20.55 10.87
C ASP A 49 7.09 -19.79 11.91
N ALA A 50 6.91 -18.50 11.69
CA ALA A 50 6.22 -17.56 12.54
C ALA A 50 4.74 -17.58 12.14
N GLN A 51 3.96 -18.34 12.90
CA GLN A 51 2.52 -18.41 12.71
C GLN A 51 1.88 -17.17 13.34
N THR A 52 1.12 -16.42 12.55
CA THR A 52 0.42 -15.22 13.01
C THR A 52 -1.08 -15.52 13.05
N ASP A 53 -1.69 -15.40 14.24
CA ASP A 53 -3.11 -15.68 14.46
C ASP A 53 -3.83 -14.45 15.01
N VAL A 54 -4.96 -14.08 14.41
CA VAL A 54 -5.81 -12.98 14.88
C VAL A 54 -6.65 -13.47 16.06
N ILE A 55 -6.41 -12.93 17.24
CA ILE A 55 -7.12 -13.32 18.47
C ILE A 55 -8.27 -12.37 18.83
N HIS A 56 -8.23 -11.14 18.32
CA HIS A 56 -9.25 -10.15 18.63
C HIS A 56 -9.43 -9.14 17.49
N THR A 57 -10.67 -8.74 17.27
CA THR A 57 -11.04 -7.63 16.39
C THR A 57 -12.22 -6.93 17.02
N ASP A 58 -12.08 -5.62 17.24
CA ASP A 58 -13.09 -4.79 17.87
C ASP A 58 -13.81 -3.90 16.85
N GLU A 59 -15.01 -3.44 17.21
CA GLU A 59 -15.85 -2.55 16.39
C GLU A 59 -15.18 -1.19 16.15
N THR A 60 -14.27 -0.80 17.06
CA THR A 60 -13.46 0.42 16.96
C THR A 60 -12.33 0.32 15.93
N GLY A 61 -12.10 -0.87 15.35
CA GLY A 61 -11.03 -1.12 14.39
C GLY A 61 -9.70 -1.51 15.03
N ILE A 62 -9.67 -1.77 16.34
CA ILE A 62 -8.51 -2.38 17.00
C ILE A 62 -8.46 -3.86 16.63
N LYS A 63 -7.31 -4.33 16.14
CA LYS A 63 -7.07 -5.73 15.80
C LYS A 63 -5.83 -6.23 16.55
N ILE A 64 -5.93 -7.40 17.18
CA ILE A 64 -4.83 -8.00 17.93
C ILE A 64 -4.46 -9.33 17.28
N GLU A 65 -3.17 -9.49 17.01
CA GLU A 65 -2.58 -10.71 16.46
C GLU A 65 -1.50 -11.23 17.40
N VAL A 66 -1.36 -12.54 17.45
CA VAL A 66 -0.30 -13.22 18.18
C VAL A 66 0.64 -13.82 17.16
N VAL A 67 1.91 -13.49 17.28
CA VAL A 67 2.99 -14.12 16.53
C VAL A 67 3.57 -15.21 17.42
N SER A 68 3.49 -16.44 16.95
CA SER A 68 4.05 -17.62 17.62
C SER A 68 5.19 -18.18 16.78
N ILE A 69 6.28 -18.55 17.45
CA ILE A 69 7.42 -19.23 16.82
C ILE A 69 7.51 -20.61 17.49
N ASP A 70 7.50 -21.68 16.70
CA ASP A 70 7.54 -23.07 17.18
C ASP A 70 6.46 -23.38 18.24
N GLY A 71 5.26 -22.82 18.07
CA GLY A 71 4.13 -22.99 19.00
C GLY A 71 4.24 -22.19 20.31
N THR A 72 5.27 -21.36 20.46
CA THR A 72 5.43 -20.47 21.62
C THR A 72 5.08 -19.03 21.22
N PRO A 73 4.15 -18.35 21.94
CA PRO A 73 3.81 -16.96 21.65
C PRO A 73 5.02 -16.07 21.94
N SER A 74 5.59 -15.48 20.88
CA SER A 74 6.78 -14.65 20.99
C SER A 74 6.44 -13.16 21.03
N ASN A 75 5.44 -12.74 20.25
CA ASN A 75 5.04 -11.34 20.18
C ASN A 75 3.51 -11.18 20.07
N LEU A 76 2.99 -10.04 20.54
CA LEU A 76 1.64 -9.58 20.22
C LEU A 76 1.71 -8.31 19.37
N LEU A 77 0.96 -8.30 18.27
CA LEU A 77 0.80 -7.14 17.39
C LEU A 77 -0.57 -6.51 17.64
N VAL A 78 -0.60 -5.25 18.07
CA VAL A 78 -1.84 -4.48 18.23
C VAL A 78 -1.91 -3.45 17.11
N HIS A 79 -2.84 -3.65 16.19
CA HIS A 79 -3.18 -2.72 15.12
C HIS A 79 -4.20 -1.71 15.64
N ILE A 80 -3.83 -0.43 15.58
CA ILE A 80 -4.69 0.70 15.94
C ILE A 80 -5.25 1.28 14.63
N PRO A 81 -6.53 1.68 14.58
CA PRO A 81 -7.16 2.24 13.38
C PRO A 81 -6.49 3.53 12.85
N ASP A 82 -5.66 4.18 13.67
CA ASP A 82 -4.79 5.31 13.34
C ASP A 82 -3.55 4.92 12.50
N GLY A 83 -3.44 3.64 12.11
CA GLY A 83 -2.32 3.10 11.33
C GLY A 83 -1.07 2.79 12.16
N ARG A 84 -1.13 2.97 13.48
CA ARG A 84 -0.06 2.59 14.41
C ARG A 84 -0.15 1.10 14.73
N VAL A 85 1.01 0.45 14.82
CA VAL A 85 1.14 -0.93 15.27
C VAL A 85 2.02 -0.96 16.52
N ILE A 86 1.54 -1.61 17.58
CA ILE A 86 2.32 -1.86 18.78
C ILE A 86 2.82 -3.30 18.71
N ASP A 87 4.14 -3.47 18.71
CA ASP A 87 4.80 -4.77 18.85
C ASP A 87 5.19 -4.97 20.33
N ILE A 88 4.57 -5.97 20.95
CA ILE A 88 4.81 -6.35 22.34
C ILE A 88 5.57 -7.67 22.35
N LYS A 89 6.86 -7.61 22.68
CA LYS A 89 7.67 -8.82 22.88
C LYS A 89 7.30 -9.51 24.18
N CYS A 90 7.03 -10.80 24.12
CA CYS A 90 6.84 -11.65 25.29
C CYS A 90 8.20 -12.22 25.70
N GLU A 91 8.67 -11.82 26.89
CA GLU A 91 9.84 -12.42 27.55
C GLU A 91 9.34 -13.27 28.73
N TYR A 92 9.79 -14.52 28.80
CA TYR A 92 9.33 -15.53 29.76
C TYR A 92 10.44 -15.93 30.73
#